data_AF-A0A537UPV6-F1
#
_entry.id   AF-A0A537UPV6-F1
#
_cell.length_a   1.000
_cell.length_b   1.000
_cell.length_c   1.000
_cell.angle_alpha   90.00
_cell.angle_beta   90.00
_cell.angle_gamma   90.00
#
_symmetry.space_group_name_H-M   'P 1'
#
loop_
_entity.id
_entity.type
_entity.pdbx_description
1 polymer ?
#
loop_
_entity_poly.entity_id
_entity_poly.type
_entity_poly.pdbx_seq_one_letter_code
_entity_poly.pdbx_strand_id
1 'polypeptide(L)' 'MSINKTIDQIVDAFIPEMRKISQTHESEEQKERHYKAWLRATLQKFADDVRKIAAHDKETDADGAT' A
#
# COMPACT_ATOMS: atom_id res chain seq x y z
N MET A 1 4.93 12.78 -3.16
CA MET A 1 5.35 11.68 -2.25
C MET A 1 6.31 10.81 -3.05
N SER A 2 7.46 10.39 -2.52
CA SER A 2 8.37 9.49 -3.26
C SER A 2 7.92 8.03 -3.10
N ILE A 3 8.06 7.22 -4.16
CA ILE A 3 7.71 5.79 -4.15
C ILE A 3 8.39 5.05 -2.99
N ASN A 4 9.66 5.34 -2.72
CA ASN A 4 10.41 4.72 -1.62
C ASN A 4 9.75 4.98 -0.26
N LYS A 5 9.28 6.20 -0.03
CA LYS A 5 8.57 6.57 1.21
C LYS A 5 7.24 5.83 1.35
N THR A 6 6.55 5.56 0.25
CA THR A 6 5.32 4.76 0.26
C THR A 6 5.59 3.29 0.57
N ILE A 7 6.70 2.73 0.05
CA ILE A 7 7.14 1.37 0.38
C ILE A 7 7.47 1.25 1.87
N ASP A 8 8.24 2.19 2.42
CA ASP A 8 8.60 2.19 3.84
C ASP A 8 7.36 2.21 4.74
N GLN A 9 6.36 3.04 4.41
CA GLN A 9 5.10 3.10 5.14
C GLN A 9 4.29 1.80 5.11
N ILE A 10 4.34 1.07 3.99
CA ILE A 10 3.67 -0.24 3.88
C ILE A 10 4.37 -1.27 4.76
N VAL A 11 5.70 -1.29 4.76
CA VAL A 11 6.50 -2.22 5.58
C VAL A 11 6.30 -1.92 7.07
N ASP A 12 6.32 -0.65 7.46
CA ASP A 12 6.09 -0.22 8.85
C ASP A 12 4.68 -0.60 9.35
N ALA A 13 3.68 -0.53 8.48
CA ALA A 13 2.31 -0.90 8.80
C ALA A 13 2.06 -2.43 8.78
N PHE A 14 2.93 -3.21 8.13
CA PHE A 14 2.74 -4.64 7.93
C PHE A 14 2.77 -5.42 9.25
N ILE A 15 3.88 -5.35 9.99
CA ILE A 15 4.07 -6.09 11.24
C ILE A 15 2.98 -5.84 12.28
N PRO A 16 2.58 -4.59 12.59
CA PRO A 16 1.51 -4.34 13.55
C PRO A 16 0.16 -4.87 13.08
N GLU A 17 -0.14 -4.81 11.78
CA GLU A 17 -1.41 -5.36 11.29
C GLU A 17 -1.43 -6.88 11.33
N MET A 18 -0.33 -7.53 10.95
CA MET A 18 -0.22 -8.99 11.04
C MET A 18 -0.40 -9.47 12.49
N ARG A 19 0.15 -8.72 13.45
CA ARG A 19 -0.04 -8.99 14.88
C ARG A 19 -1.50 -8.88 15.31
N LYS A 20 -2.24 -7.86 14.84
CA LYS A 20 -3.67 -7.71 15.16
C LYS A 20 -4.49 -8.90 14.66
N ILE A 21 -4.28 -9.30 13.41
CA ILE A 21 -5.00 -10.44 12.80
C ILE A 21 -4.62 -11.75 13.51
N SER A 22 -3.35 -11.92 13.89
CA SER A 22 -2.89 -13.11 14.64
C SER A 22 -3.60 -13.25 16.01
N GLN A 23 -3.92 -12.13 16.64
CA GLN A 23 -4.55 -12.07 17.97
C GLN A 23 -6.07 -12.18 17.94
N THR A 24 -6.71 -12.29 16.77
CA THR A 24 -8.16 -12.50 16.72
C THR A 24 -8.54 -13.91 17.17
N HIS A 25 -9.69 -14.05 17.84
CA HIS A 25 -10.28 -15.34 18.21
C HIS A 25 -10.95 -16.06 17.02
N GLU A 26 -10.39 -15.88 15.82
CA GLU A 26 -10.91 -16.47 14.59
C GLU A 26 -10.18 -17.77 14.26
N SER A 27 -10.77 -18.59 13.39
CA SER A 27 -10.09 -19.77 12.87
C SER A 27 -8.88 -19.37 12.01
N GLU A 28 -7.93 -20.28 11.84
CA GLU A 28 -6.75 -20.02 11.00
C GLU A 28 -7.13 -19.69 9.55
N GLU A 29 -8.18 -20.30 8.99
CA GLU A 29 -8.70 -19.95 7.66
C GLU A 29 -9.26 -18.52 7.60
N GLN A 30 -9.92 -18.05 8.67
CA GLN A 30 -10.41 -16.68 8.74
C GLN A 30 -9.26 -15.69 8.83
N LYS A 31 -8.25 -15.97 9.66
CA LYS A 31 -7.02 -15.17 9.74
C LYS A 31 -6.31 -15.11 8.40
N GLU A 32 -6.19 -16.24 7.69
CA GLU A 32 -5.60 -16.30 6.35
C GLU A 32 -6.35 -15.42 5.36
N ARG A 33 -7.70 -15.41 5.40
CA ARG A 33 -8.51 -14.51 4.57
C ARG A 33 -8.26 -13.05 4.90
N HIS A 34 -8.14 -12.69 6.18
CA HIS A 34 -7.82 -11.32 6.60
C HIS A 34 -6.44 -10.87 6.15
N TYR A 35 -5.43 -11.73 6.30
CA TYR A 35 -4.08 -11.46 5.79
C TYR A 35 -4.09 -11.21 4.28
N LYS A 36 -4.76 -12.08 3.52
CA LYS A 36 -4.88 -11.94 2.06
C LYS A 36 -5.66 -10.68 1.66
N ALA A 37 -6.74 -10.37 2.36
CA ALA A 37 -7.55 -9.18 2.11
C ALA A 37 -6.77 -7.89 2.37
N TRP A 38 -6.08 -7.82 3.51
CA TRP A 38 -5.24 -6.67 3.85
C TRP A 38 -4.10 -6.49 2.86
N LEU A 39 -3.41 -7.58 2.48
CA LEU A 39 -2.31 -7.53 1.51
C LEU A 39 -2.82 -7.02 0.15
N ARG A 40 -3.96 -7.53 -0.31
CA ARG A 40 -4.57 -7.10 -1.58
C ARG A 40 -4.94 -5.62 -1.56
N ALA A 41 -5.58 -5.15 -0.49
CA ALA A 41 -5.95 -3.74 -0.35
C ALA A 41 -4.73 -2.82 -0.31
N THR A 42 -3.69 -3.22 0.40
CA THR A 42 -2.45 -2.45 0.54
C THR A 42 -1.68 -2.36 -0.78
N LEU A 43 -1.56 -3.47 -1.51
CA LEU A 43 -0.93 -3.49 -2.84
C LEU A 43 -1.73 -2.68 -3.87
N GLN A 44 -3.06 -2.71 -3.81
CA GLN A 44 -3.91 -1.90 -4.67
C GLN A 44 -3.68 -0.40 -4.42
N LYS A 45 -3.69 0.02 -3.16
CA LYS A 45 -3.41 1.41 -2.78
C LYS A 45 -2.01 1.84 -3.22
N PHE A 46 -1.00 0.96 -3.07
CA PHE A 46 0.36 1.24 -3.56
C PHE A 46 0.38 1.48 -5.07
N ALA A 47 -0.27 0.62 -5.85
CA ALA A 47 -0.34 0.77 -7.30
C ALA A 47 -1.01 2.09 -7.71
N ASP A 48 -2.06 2.50 -6.99
CA ASP A 48 -2.74 3.77 -7.24
C ASP A 48 -1.89 4.98 -6.86
N ASP A 49 -1.18 4.91 -5.72
CA ASP A 49 -0.22 5.94 -5.29
C ASP A 49 0.93 6.10 -6.31
N VAL A 50 1.47 4.98 -6.84
CA VAL A 50 2.49 4.98 -7.90
C VAL A 50 1.96 5.60 -9.20
N ARG A 51 0.76 5.23 -9.65
CA ARG A 51 0.13 5.83 -10.84
C ARG A 51 -0.07 7.33 -10.68
N LYS A 52 -0.48 7.78 -9.50
CA LYS A 52 -0.68 9.20 -9.20
C LYS A 52 0.62 9.98 -9.26
N ILE A 53 1.71 9.44 -8.72
CA ILE A 53 3.04 10.06 -8.80
C ILE A 53 3.48 10.15 -10.27
N ALA A 54 3.36 9.06 -11.02
CA ALA A 54 3.75 9.03 -12.44
C ALA A 54 2.92 9.98 -13.32
N ALA A 55 1.65 10.22 -12.98
CA ALA A 55 0.80 11.19 -13.67
C ALA A 55 1.22 12.64 -13.37
N HIS A 56 1.56 12.95 -12.12
CA HIS A 56 2.01 14.28 -11.70
C HIS A 56 3.36 14.67 -12.33
N ASP A 57 4.28 13.70 -12.48
CA ASP A 57 5.57 13.96 -13.14
C ASP A 57 5.38 14.34 -14.61
N LYS A 58 4.43 13.71 -15.32
CA LYS A 58 4.11 14.05 -16.73
C LYS A 58 3.46 15.42 -16.90
N GLU A 59 2.72 15.90 -15.90
CA GLU A 59 2.05 17.20 -15.94
C GLU A 59 3.06 18.33 -15.68
N THR A 60 4.09 18.07 -14.86
CA THR A 60 5.15 19.03 -14.55
C THR A 60 6.12 19.23 -15.73
N ASP A 61 6.36 18.21 -16.55
CA ASP A 61 7.17 18.33 -17.78
C ASP A 61 6.45 19.11 -18.92
N ALA A 62 5.12 19.18 -18.90
CA ALA A 62 4.35 19.89 -19.92
C ALA A 62 4.28 21.42 -19.70
N ASP A 63 4.39 21.87 -18.45
CA ASP A 63 4.27 23.29 -18.06
C ASP A 63 5.63 24.05 -18.14
N GLY A 64 6.74 23.34 -18.34
CA GLY A 64 8.08 23.92 -18.49
C GLY A 64 8.51 24.21 -19.95
N ALA A 65 7.62 24.01 -20.93
CA ALA A 65 7.93 24.08 -22.37
C ALA A 65 7.37 25.33 -23.09
N THR A 66 7.00 26.38 -22.37
CA THR A 66 6.60 27.69 -22.93
C THR A 66 7.54 28.81 -22.55
#